data_AF-A0A1G3R7I7-F1
#
_entry.id   AF-A0A1G3R7I7-F1
#
_cell.length_a   1.000
_cell.length_b   1.000
_cell.length_c   1.000
_cell.angle_alpha   90.00
_cell.angle_beta   90.00
_cell.angle_gamma   90.00
#
_symmetry.space_group_name_H-M   'P 1'
#
loop_
_entity.id
_entity.type
_entity.pdbx_description
1 polymer ?
#
loop_
_entity_poly.entity_id
_entity_poly.type
_entity_poly.pdbx_seq_one_letter_code
_entity_poly.pdbx_strand_id
1 'polypeptide(L)' 'MTALGLTDKEIEELYVLLKPREDSLEEPLAGLLVRLERTLYDRLTIDELERMRLRFSASS' A
#
# COMPACT_ATOMS: atom_id res chain seq x y z
N MET A 1 6.20 -14.96 -1.93
CA MET A 1 6.99 -13.72 -2.02
C MET A 1 6.54 -12.99 -3.26
N THR A 2 6.18 -11.71 -3.13
CA THR A 2 5.74 -10.90 -4.28
C THR A 2 6.91 -10.47 -5.15
N ALA A 3 6.63 -9.85 -6.30
CA ALA A 3 7.65 -9.28 -7.20
C ALA A 3 8.54 -8.22 -6.50
N LEU A 4 8.10 -7.67 -5.38
CA LEU A 4 8.86 -6.71 -4.56
C LEU A 4 9.71 -7.37 -3.47
N GLY A 5 9.71 -8.70 -3.36
CA GLY A 5 10.37 -9.42 -2.27
C GLY A 5 9.67 -9.30 -0.91
N LEU A 6 8.52 -8.63 -0.88
CA LEU A 6 7.70 -8.42 0.32
C LEU A 6 6.59 -9.47 0.42
N THR A 7 6.13 -9.72 1.63
CA THR A 7 4.89 -10.44 1.92
C THR A 7 3.68 -9.54 1.65
N ASP A 8 2.50 -10.15 1.52
CA ASP A 8 1.26 -9.41 1.25
C ASP A 8 0.94 -8.43 2.37
N LYS A 9 1.13 -8.87 3.62
CA LYS A 9 0.93 -8.04 4.81
C LYS A 9 1.87 -6.83 4.83
N GLU A 10 3.14 -7.02 4.51
CA GLU A 10 4.11 -5.91 4.43
C GLU A 10 3.73 -4.90 3.33
N ILE A 11 3.19 -5.38 2.19
CA ILE A 11 2.70 -4.48 1.12
C ILE A 11 1.53 -3.64 1.61
N GLU A 12 0.54 -4.27 2.26
CA GLU A 12 -0.62 -3.56 2.81
C GLU A 12 -0.19 -2.51 3.86
N GLU A 13 0.69 -2.90 4.80
CA GLU A 13 1.20 -2.01 5.85
C GLU A 13 1.97 -0.82 5.28
N LEU A 14 2.91 -1.07 4.36
CA LEU A 14 3.68 0.01 3.72
C LEU A 14 2.80 0.93 2.89
N TYR A 15 1.82 0.36 2.17
CA TYR A 15 0.89 1.17 1.39
C TYR A 15 0.09 2.12 2.30
N VAL A 16 -0.47 1.62 3.39
CA VAL A 16 -1.23 2.47 4.33
C VAL A 16 -0.34 3.50 5.00
N LEU A 17 0.91 3.16 5.31
CA LEU A 17 1.86 4.09 5.91
C LEU A 17 2.24 5.24 4.95
N LEU A 18 2.45 4.92 3.67
CA LEU A 18 2.98 5.84 2.67
C LEU A 18 1.90 6.64 1.96
N LYS A 19 0.74 6.05 1.65
CA LYS A 19 -0.32 6.70 0.85
C LYS A 19 -0.78 8.05 1.40
N PRO A 20 -0.97 8.26 2.72
CA PRO A 20 -1.35 9.57 3.27
C PRO A 20 -0.31 10.68 3.07
N ARG A 21 0.94 10.31 2.76
CA ARG A 21 2.07 11.23 2.59
C ARG A 21 2.49 11.40 1.13
N GLU A 22 1.74 10.81 0.19
CA GLU A 22 2.08 10.73 -1.25
C GLU A 22 2.57 12.07 -1.82
N ASP A 23 1.87 13.17 -1.55
CA ASP A 23 2.20 14.51 -2.07
C ASP A 23 3.53 15.08 -1.52
N SER A 24 4.08 14.46 -0.48
CA SER A 24 5.32 14.86 0.20
C SER A 24 6.41 13.78 0.14
N LEU A 25 6.15 12.65 -0.52
CA LEU A 25 7.14 11.59 -0.64
C LEU A 25 8.17 11.97 -1.70
N GLU A 26 9.43 11.99 -1.29
CA GLU A 26 10.55 12.08 -2.21
C GLU A 26 10.89 10.70 -2.80
N GLU A 27 11.67 10.69 -3.89
CA GLU A 27 12.26 9.46 -4.40
C GLU A 27 13.31 8.91 -3.40
N PRO A 28 13.42 7.58 -3.24
CA PRO A 28 12.78 6.51 -4.01
C PRO A 28 11.41 6.05 -3.47
N LEU A 29 10.88 6.71 -2.42
CA LEU A 29 9.67 6.26 -1.72
C LEU A 29 8.40 6.50 -2.54
N ALA A 30 8.36 7.59 -3.31
CA ALA A 30 7.29 7.82 -4.27
C ALA A 30 7.22 6.68 -5.31
N GLY A 31 8.37 6.30 -5.89
CA GLY A 31 8.45 5.16 -6.80
C GLY A 31 8.06 3.82 -6.16
N LEU A 32 8.38 3.62 -4.88
CA LEU A 32 7.93 2.43 -4.13
C LEU A 32 6.39 2.43 -3.96
N LEU A 33 5.80 3.56 -3.56
CA LEU A 33 4.35 3.68 -3.38
C LEU A 33 3.59 3.31 -4.66
N VAL A 34 4.04 3.78 -5.82
CA VAL A 34 3.43 3.45 -7.12
C VAL A 34 3.48 1.94 -7.40
N ARG A 35 4.56 1.25 -7.03
CA ARG A 35 4.68 -0.20 -7.21
C ARG A 35 3.77 -0.98 -6.26
N LEU A 36 3.65 -0.52 -5.02
CA LEU A 36 2.72 -1.09 -4.03
C LEU A 36 1.28 -0.95 -4.53
N GLU A 37 0.91 0.22 -5.04
CA GLU A 37 -0.42 0.48 -5.60
C GLU A 37 -0.78 -0.46 -6.74
N ARG A 38 0.10 -0.59 -7.73
CA ARG A 38 -0.13 -1.53 -8.84
C ARG A 38 -0.32 -2.96 -8.32
N THR A 39 0.55 -3.39 -7.41
CA THR A 39 0.47 -4.74 -6.84
C THR A 39 -0.85 -4.98 -6.10
N LEU A 40 -1.36 -3.98 -5.38
CA LEU A 40 -2.62 -4.08 -4.66
C LEU A 40 -3.82 -4.01 -5.60
N TYR A 41 -3.82 -3.10 -6.59
CA TYR A 41 -4.90 -2.96 -7.57
C TYR A 41 -5.04 -4.15 -8.50
N ASP A 42 -3.94 -4.85 -8.81
CA ASP A 42 -3.98 -6.09 -9.59
C ASP A 42 -4.60 -7.26 -8.82
N ARG A 43 -4.65 -7.17 -7.48
CA ARG A 43 -5.00 -8.30 -6.60
C ARG A 43 -6.28 -8.12 -5.82
N LEU A 44 -6.64 -6.87 -5.52
CA LEU A 44 -7.75 -6.51 -4.67
C LEU A 44 -8.77 -5.72 -5.47
N THR A 45 -10.03 -6.05 -5.25
CA THR A 45 -11.15 -5.20 -5.67
C THR A 45 -11.16 -3.89 -4.89
N ILE A 46 -11.89 -2.89 -5.41
CA ILE A 46 -12.08 -1.59 -4.76
C ILE A 46 -12.61 -1.77 -3.32
N ASP A 47 -13.59 -2.65 -3.13
CA ASP A 47 -14.18 -2.92 -1.81
C ASP A 47 -13.18 -3.58 -0.84
N GLU A 48 -12.25 -4.38 -1.34
CA GLU A 48 -11.20 -5.00 -0.53
C GLU A 48 -10.12 -3.99 -0.12
N LEU A 49 -9.77 -3.06 -1.01
CA LEU A 49 -8.88 -1.94 -0.73
C LEU A 49 -9.46 -0.99 0.32
N GLU A 50 -10.75 -0.68 0.21
CA GLU A 50 -11.42 0.18 1.18
C GLU A 50 -11.48 -0.49 2.56
N ARG A 51 -11.86 -1.78 2.61
CA ARG A 51 -11.82 -2.57 3.85
C ARG A 51 -10.41 -2.64 4.44
N MET A 52 -9.38 -2.79 3.62
CA MET A 52 -7.99 -2.76 4.06
C MET A 52 -7.65 -1.43 4.74
N ARG A 53 -7.92 -0.29 4.09
CA ARG A 53 -7.67 1.03 4.68
C ARG A 53 -8.39 1.21 6.02
N LEU A 54 -9.64 0.75 6.12
CA LEU A 54 -10.43 0.83 7.35
C LEU A 54 -9.82 0.05 8.52
N ARG A 55 -9.27 -1.16 8.28
CA ARG A 55 -8.62 -1.98 9.32
C ARG A 55 -7.46 -1.25 9.98
N PHE A 56 -6.68 -0.52 9.19
CA PHE A 56 -5.49 0.17 9.68
C PHE A 56 -5.81 1.52 10.32
N SER A 57 -6.84 2.23 9.84
CA SER A 57 -7.32 3.46 10.49
C SER A 57 -7.96 3.22 11.86
N ALA A 58 -8.49 2.02 12.12
CA ALA A 58 -9.06 1.65 13.42
C ALA A 58 -8.00 1.19 14.44
N SER A 59 -6.75 0.99 14.01
CA SER A 59 -5.66 0.44 14.84
C SER A 59 -4.58 1.49 15.18
N SER A 60 -4.81 2.77 14.87
CA SER A 60 -3.90 3.90 15.12
C SER A 60 -4.48 4.92 16.08
#